data_AF-A0A2Z3V6U9-F1
#
_entry.id   AF-A0A2Z3V6U9-F1
#
_cell.length_a   1.000
_cell.length_b   1.000
_cell.length_c   1.000
_cell.angle_alpha   90.00
_cell.angle_beta   90.00
_cell.angle_gamma   90.00
#
_symmetry.space_group_name_H-M   'P 1'
#
loop_
_entity.id
_entity.type
_entity.pdbx_description
1 polymer ?
#
loop_
_entity_poly.entity_id
_entity_poly.type
_entity_poly.pdbx_seq_one_letter_code
_entity_poly.pdbx_strand_id
1 'polypeptide(L)'
;MTRVAGRFVRAEPRRTAGQIVKGLLSEADRKTCWSLAERAGHADPQAMQRLLRTAVWDAEAVRDDVRDWLVEQLGHPDAVLVTDETGSLKKGVCSVGVQRQYTGTAGRVENSQVGVFLAYVTPAGRALIDRRLYLPETTWCDQPDRLAAAGVPDDIGFATKPGLARQMIAAALDAGVPASWVTADEVYGADPGLRADLEQRRIGYVLAVGCDRRVHINDGRTLVRADEVAERIPTREWQLHSCGPGAKGPREYLWAWITTATRPGEHRWLLIRRNRTTGELAFYLCWSPRPVPPRTLVTVAGSRWSIEELFQTGKGQIGLDHYQVRGWHRFITLAMLALAVLTILAATTAQQPDADPEMIALTVAEIRRLLNAFVLAVALPPEHTLHWSTWRRTSQARARRSHYQRRLGHLA
;
A
#
# COMPACT_ATOMS: atom_id res chain seq x y z
N MET A 1 6.55 -14.34 -14.71
CA MET A 1 6.40 -13.47 -15.90
C MET A 1 5.32 -13.94 -16.87
N THR A 2 5.03 -15.25 -17.00
CA THR A 2 3.99 -15.76 -17.92
C THR A 2 2.63 -15.12 -17.70
N ARG A 3 2.19 -14.98 -16.43
CA ARG A 3 0.92 -14.33 -16.06
C ARG A 3 0.71 -12.94 -16.66
N VAL A 4 1.78 -12.15 -16.76
CA VAL A 4 1.74 -10.75 -17.23
C VAL A 4 2.29 -10.59 -18.64
N ALA A 5 2.57 -11.69 -19.34
CA ALA A 5 3.33 -11.65 -20.59
C ALA A 5 2.59 -10.91 -21.71
N GLY A 6 1.26 -11.05 -21.76
CA GLY A 6 0.40 -10.42 -22.78
C GLY A 6 0.33 -8.90 -22.67
N ARG A 7 0.86 -8.29 -21.60
CA ARG A 7 0.83 -6.83 -21.38
C ARG A 7 2.03 -6.10 -21.97
N PHE A 8 2.95 -6.84 -22.58
CA PHE A 8 4.16 -6.30 -23.21
C PHE A 8 4.10 -6.54 -24.72
N VAL A 9 4.19 -5.46 -25.51
CA VAL A 9 4.15 -5.56 -26.99
C VAL A 9 5.36 -6.32 -27.55
N ARG A 10 6.52 -6.23 -26.87
CA ARG A 10 7.78 -6.83 -27.32
C ARG A 10 8.41 -7.72 -26.25
N ALA A 11 9.11 -8.76 -26.69
CA ALA A 11 9.78 -9.70 -25.81
C ALA A 11 10.92 -9.07 -24.98
N GLU A 12 11.60 -8.07 -25.50
CA GLU A 12 12.71 -7.37 -24.82
C GLU A 12 12.23 -6.64 -23.55
N PRO A 13 11.27 -5.68 -23.60
CA PRO A 13 10.69 -5.07 -22.39
C PRO A 13 10.20 -6.10 -21.36
N ARG A 14 9.57 -7.19 -21.82
CA ARG A 14 9.12 -8.27 -20.93
C ARG A 14 10.29 -8.96 -20.21
N ARG A 15 11.39 -9.23 -20.93
CA ARG A 15 12.61 -9.80 -20.36
C ARG A 15 13.22 -8.85 -19.33
N THR A 16 13.31 -7.56 -19.66
CA THR A 16 13.78 -6.52 -18.74
C THR A 16 12.88 -6.41 -17.50
N ALA A 17 11.56 -6.52 -17.65
CA ALA A 17 10.64 -6.51 -16.51
C ALA A 17 10.88 -7.71 -15.59
N GLY A 18 11.13 -8.89 -16.16
CA GLY A 18 11.54 -10.07 -15.41
C GLY A 18 12.87 -9.86 -14.66
N GLN A 19 13.85 -9.18 -15.26
CA GLN A 19 15.11 -8.83 -14.61
C GLN A 19 14.90 -7.82 -13.47
N ILE A 20 14.04 -6.80 -13.65
CA ILE A 20 13.66 -5.88 -12.56
C ILE A 20 13.02 -6.66 -11.42
N VAL A 21 12.04 -7.52 -11.68
CA VAL A 21 11.37 -8.32 -10.63
C VAL A 21 12.38 -9.20 -9.88
N LYS A 22 13.27 -9.91 -10.59
CA LYS A 22 14.34 -10.71 -9.96
C LYS A 22 15.30 -9.85 -9.12
N GLY A 23 15.63 -8.65 -9.57
CA GLY A 23 16.45 -7.72 -8.80
C GLY A 23 15.70 -7.11 -7.62
N LEU A 24 14.39 -6.89 -7.72
CA LEU A 24 13.55 -6.45 -6.60
C LEU A 24 13.41 -7.54 -5.53
N LEU A 25 13.44 -8.81 -5.92
CA LEU A 25 13.49 -9.95 -4.99
C LEU A 25 14.89 -10.16 -4.37
N SER A 26 15.92 -9.45 -4.86
CA SER A 26 17.29 -9.69 -4.43
C SER A 26 17.68 -9.06 -3.09
N GLU A 27 18.87 -9.40 -2.62
CA GLU A 27 19.56 -8.78 -1.47
C GLU A 27 20.29 -7.47 -1.80
N ALA A 28 20.09 -6.88 -2.98
CA ALA A 28 20.69 -5.59 -3.30
C ALA A 28 20.25 -4.49 -2.29
N ASP A 29 21.22 -3.86 -1.61
CA ASP A 29 21.00 -2.83 -0.58
C ASP A 29 20.01 -1.73 -1.02
N ARG A 30 20.23 -1.19 -2.23
CA ARG A 30 19.31 -0.24 -2.88
C ARG A 30 18.91 -0.73 -4.25
N LYS A 31 17.59 -0.81 -4.47
CA LYS A 31 16.96 -1.40 -5.67
C LYS A 31 16.72 -0.34 -6.75
N THR A 32 17.78 0.41 -7.05
CA THR A 32 17.79 1.44 -8.12
C THR A 32 18.00 0.80 -9.48
N CYS A 33 17.65 1.49 -10.59
CA CYS A 33 17.95 0.99 -11.93
C CYS A 33 19.43 0.64 -12.16
N TRP A 34 20.36 1.26 -11.43
CA TRP A 34 21.79 0.95 -11.55
C TRP A 34 22.11 -0.40 -10.93
N SER A 35 21.75 -0.60 -9.66
CA SER A 35 21.97 -1.87 -8.95
C SER A 35 21.23 -3.03 -9.62
N LEU A 36 20.01 -2.78 -10.10
CA LEU A 36 19.22 -3.78 -10.82
C LEU A 36 19.85 -4.13 -12.18
N ALA A 37 20.41 -3.16 -12.89
CA ALA A 37 21.09 -3.39 -14.16
C ALA A 37 22.42 -4.13 -13.97
N GLU A 38 23.24 -3.71 -13.00
CA GLU A 38 24.48 -4.38 -12.62
C GLU A 38 24.21 -5.85 -12.29
N ARG A 39 23.26 -6.12 -11.40
CA ARG A 39 22.88 -7.48 -11.03
C ARG A 39 22.40 -8.31 -12.24
N ALA A 40 21.69 -7.68 -13.17
CA ALA A 40 21.19 -8.34 -14.38
C ALA A 40 22.26 -8.51 -15.47
N GLY A 41 23.52 -8.13 -15.21
CA GLY A 41 24.63 -8.28 -16.16
C GLY A 41 24.69 -7.23 -17.25
N HIS A 42 23.95 -6.11 -17.13
CA HIS A 42 24.00 -5.03 -18.11
C HIS A 42 25.20 -4.12 -17.88
N ALA A 43 25.79 -3.60 -18.94
CA ALA A 43 26.87 -2.62 -18.86
C ALA A 43 26.41 -1.22 -18.41
N ASP A 44 25.11 -0.93 -18.49
CA ASP A 44 24.55 0.38 -18.14
C ASP A 44 23.09 0.27 -17.67
N PRO A 45 22.48 1.33 -17.10
CA PRO A 45 21.12 1.27 -16.59
C PRO A 45 20.03 1.50 -17.65
N GLN A 46 20.38 1.65 -18.93
CA GLN A 46 19.46 2.16 -19.95
C GLN A 46 18.28 1.24 -20.19
N ALA A 47 18.49 -0.08 -20.23
CA ALA A 47 17.39 -1.04 -20.42
C ALA A 47 16.31 -0.88 -19.33
N MET A 48 16.73 -0.81 -18.06
CA MET A 48 15.84 -0.63 -16.91
C MET A 48 15.13 0.73 -16.95
N GLN A 49 15.85 1.80 -17.29
CA GLN A 49 15.29 3.15 -17.39
C GLN A 49 14.30 3.28 -18.54
N ARG A 50 14.61 2.70 -19.72
CA ARG A 50 13.71 2.67 -20.88
C ARG A 50 12.44 1.90 -20.58
N LEU A 51 12.52 0.75 -19.93
CA LEU A 51 11.35 0.00 -19.50
C LEU A 51 10.38 0.85 -18.66
N LEU A 52 10.93 1.58 -17.68
CA LEU A 52 10.13 2.37 -16.74
C LEU A 52 9.66 3.72 -17.31
N ARG A 53 10.24 4.20 -18.42
CA ARG A 53 9.94 5.53 -18.97
C ARG A 53 9.27 5.51 -20.33
N THR A 54 9.76 4.72 -21.28
CA THR A 54 9.41 4.86 -22.71
C THR A 54 8.96 3.57 -23.39
N ALA A 55 9.29 2.40 -22.86
CA ALA A 55 8.86 1.13 -23.45
C ALA A 55 7.33 1.02 -23.48
N VAL A 56 6.77 0.37 -24.49
CA VAL A 56 5.31 0.18 -24.60
C VAL A 56 4.90 -1.10 -23.88
N TRP A 57 4.24 -0.92 -22.74
CA TRP A 57 3.58 -1.96 -21.95
C TRP A 57 2.53 -1.31 -21.05
N ASP A 58 1.51 -2.08 -20.69
CA ASP A 58 0.36 -1.62 -19.92
C ASP A 58 0.57 -1.86 -18.43
N ALA A 59 0.85 -0.80 -17.67
CA ALA A 59 1.10 -0.91 -16.24
C ALA A 59 -0.16 -1.14 -15.41
N GLU A 60 -1.32 -0.76 -15.94
CA GLU A 60 -2.62 -0.94 -15.29
C GLU A 60 -3.11 -2.37 -15.50
N ALA A 61 -3.02 -2.90 -16.73
CA ALA A 61 -3.35 -4.30 -16.98
C ALA A 61 -2.40 -5.28 -16.28
N VAL A 62 -1.12 -4.94 -16.08
CA VAL A 62 -0.24 -5.75 -15.22
C VAL A 62 -0.66 -5.68 -13.75
N ARG A 63 -1.16 -4.52 -13.28
CA ARG A 63 -1.71 -4.39 -11.92
C ARG A 63 -2.97 -5.25 -11.77
N ASP A 64 -3.83 -5.29 -12.77
CA ASP A 64 -5.02 -6.15 -12.79
C ASP A 64 -4.63 -7.63 -12.80
N ASP A 65 -3.68 -8.06 -13.64
CA ASP A 65 -3.18 -9.45 -13.64
C ASP A 65 -2.59 -9.85 -12.26
N VAL A 66 -1.94 -8.91 -11.56
CA VAL A 66 -1.41 -9.13 -10.21
C VAL A 66 -2.54 -9.25 -9.18
N ARG A 67 -3.54 -8.37 -9.23
CA ARG A 67 -4.75 -8.46 -8.39
C ARG A 67 -5.42 -9.80 -8.57
N ASP A 68 -5.68 -10.19 -9.81
CA ASP A 68 -6.42 -11.41 -10.11
C ASP A 68 -5.63 -12.64 -9.64
N TRP A 69 -4.31 -12.67 -9.85
CA TRP A 69 -3.47 -13.76 -9.32
C TRP A 69 -3.46 -13.81 -7.80
N LEU A 70 -3.44 -12.68 -7.10
CA LEU A 70 -3.53 -12.65 -5.64
C LEU A 70 -4.90 -13.12 -5.14
N VAL A 71 -5.98 -12.73 -5.81
CA VAL A 71 -7.34 -13.15 -5.48
C VAL A 71 -7.54 -14.65 -5.74
N GLU A 72 -7.00 -15.19 -6.84
CA GLU A 72 -6.98 -16.63 -7.11
C GLU A 72 -6.34 -17.43 -5.96
N GLN A 73 -5.29 -16.91 -5.33
CA GLN A 73 -4.49 -17.63 -4.33
C GLN A 73 -4.93 -17.38 -2.88
N LEU A 74 -5.45 -16.18 -2.58
CA LEU A 74 -5.78 -15.74 -1.22
C LEU A 74 -7.29 -15.58 -1.01
N GLY A 75 -8.10 -15.69 -2.06
CA GLY A 75 -9.51 -15.33 -2.06
C GLY A 75 -10.30 -15.87 -0.87
N HIS A 76 -11.08 -14.99 -0.23
CA HIS A 76 -11.91 -15.36 0.90
C HIS A 76 -13.23 -14.57 0.87
N PRO A 77 -14.40 -15.18 1.15
CA PRO A 77 -15.69 -14.48 1.11
C PRO A 77 -15.75 -13.30 2.09
N ASP A 78 -15.14 -13.45 3.28
CA ASP A 78 -15.05 -12.39 4.28
C ASP A 78 -13.78 -11.53 4.17
N ALA A 79 -13.14 -11.48 3.00
CA ALA A 79 -11.95 -10.64 2.81
C ALA A 79 -12.25 -9.16 3.11
N VAL A 80 -11.21 -8.47 3.60
CA VAL A 80 -11.26 -7.06 3.97
C VAL A 80 -10.40 -6.27 2.99
N LEU A 81 -10.99 -5.26 2.34
CA LEU A 81 -10.24 -4.25 1.62
C LEU A 81 -9.75 -3.19 2.61
N VAL A 82 -8.45 -2.90 2.58
CA VAL A 82 -7.83 -1.89 3.45
C VAL A 82 -7.22 -0.81 2.58
N THR A 83 -7.53 0.46 2.85
CA THR A 83 -6.92 1.60 2.15
C THR A 83 -6.12 2.47 3.11
N ASP A 84 -4.95 2.91 2.64
CA ASP A 84 -4.03 3.79 3.35
C ASP A 84 -3.02 4.37 2.34
N GLU A 85 -2.29 5.40 2.74
CA GLU A 85 -1.21 5.97 1.95
C GLU A 85 0.18 5.70 2.53
N THR A 86 1.18 5.78 1.66
CA THR A 86 2.56 5.90 2.13
C THR A 86 3.35 6.89 1.29
N GLY A 87 4.21 7.64 1.98
CA GLY A 87 5.08 8.61 1.34
C GLY A 87 6.47 8.06 1.05
N SER A 88 7.06 8.53 -0.04
CA SER A 88 8.47 8.33 -0.38
C SER A 88 9.17 9.68 -0.40
N LEU A 89 10.19 9.86 0.45
CA LEU A 89 10.98 11.08 0.46
C LEU A 89 11.73 11.27 -0.86
N LYS A 90 11.73 12.48 -1.39
CA LYS A 90 12.40 12.83 -2.65
C LYS A 90 13.22 14.10 -2.51
N LYS A 91 14.24 14.22 -3.35
CA LYS A 91 15.04 15.45 -3.52
C LYS A 91 14.71 16.07 -4.88
N GLY A 92 14.55 17.39 -4.92
CA GLY A 92 14.19 18.14 -6.13
C GLY A 92 12.68 18.13 -6.44
N VAL A 93 12.32 18.73 -7.58
CA VAL A 93 10.93 19.08 -7.94
C VAL A 93 10.38 18.33 -9.17
N CYS A 94 11.20 17.50 -9.80
CA CYS A 94 10.87 16.88 -11.10
C CYS A 94 10.21 15.50 -11.01
N SER A 95 10.14 14.89 -9.83
CA SER A 95 9.43 13.61 -9.66
C SER A 95 7.93 13.85 -9.67
N VAL A 96 7.17 13.04 -10.41
CA VAL A 96 5.70 13.17 -10.53
C VAL A 96 5.00 13.24 -9.17
N GLY A 97 4.07 14.15 -8.94
CA GLY A 97 3.36 14.31 -7.66
C GLY A 97 4.22 14.73 -6.46
N VAL A 98 5.49 15.13 -6.66
CA VAL A 98 6.35 15.58 -5.56
C VAL A 98 6.00 16.99 -5.11
N GLN A 99 5.84 17.16 -3.80
CA GLN A 99 5.74 18.46 -3.15
C GLN A 99 6.12 18.35 -1.67
N ARG A 100 6.22 19.49 -0.98
CA ARG A 100 6.24 19.51 0.48
C ARG A 100 4.84 19.17 1.00
N GLN A 101 4.70 18.00 1.58
CA GLN A 101 3.44 17.52 2.13
C GLN A 101 3.70 16.63 3.34
N TYR A 102 2.70 16.49 4.20
CA TYR A 102 2.78 15.56 5.32
C TYR A 102 2.96 14.14 4.78
N THR A 103 3.94 13.43 5.31
CA THR A 103 4.16 12.01 5.02
C THR A 103 4.29 11.26 6.33
N GLY A 104 3.44 10.26 6.54
CA GLY A 104 3.50 9.39 7.71
C GLY A 104 4.86 8.73 7.89
N THR A 105 5.64 8.55 6.80
CA THR A 105 6.99 7.98 6.87
C THR A 105 8.00 8.89 7.60
N ALA A 106 7.82 10.22 7.55
CA ALA A 106 8.71 11.16 8.24
C ALA A 106 8.06 11.79 9.49
N GLY A 107 6.76 11.55 9.73
CA GLY A 107 5.99 12.17 10.80
C GLY A 107 5.87 13.70 10.71
N ARG A 108 6.24 14.29 9.56
CA ARG A 108 6.29 15.74 9.36
C ARG A 108 6.13 16.11 7.88
N VAL A 109 6.00 17.41 7.61
CA VAL A 109 5.95 17.94 6.25
C VAL A 109 7.35 17.88 5.62
N GLU A 110 7.48 17.09 4.56
CA GLU A 110 8.72 16.91 3.81
C GLU A 110 8.44 16.86 2.31
N ASN A 111 9.49 17.08 1.52
CA ASN A 111 9.39 16.89 0.08
C ASN A 111 9.25 15.40 -0.25
N SER A 112 8.05 15.00 -0.68
CA SER A 112 7.71 13.59 -0.85
C SER A 112 6.69 13.37 -1.97
N GLN A 113 6.66 12.14 -2.49
CA GLN A 113 5.56 11.61 -3.29
C GLN A 113 4.68 10.75 -2.38
N VAL A 114 3.36 10.85 -2.51
CA VAL A 114 2.41 10.07 -1.70
C VAL A 114 1.61 9.16 -2.63
N GLY A 115 1.68 7.85 -2.40
CA GLY A 115 0.83 6.87 -3.09
C GLY A 115 -0.26 6.38 -2.15
N VAL A 116 -1.50 6.33 -2.64
CA VAL A 116 -2.63 5.66 -1.99
C VAL A 116 -2.67 4.22 -2.49
N PHE A 117 -2.85 3.27 -1.59
CA PHE A 117 -2.81 1.84 -1.91
C PHE A 117 -4.07 1.14 -1.42
N LEU A 118 -4.45 0.08 -2.14
CA LEU A 118 -5.50 -0.85 -1.73
C LEU A 118 -4.87 -2.21 -1.40
N ALA A 119 -5.08 -2.68 -0.19
CA ALA A 119 -4.68 -4.00 0.24
C ALA A 119 -5.88 -4.95 0.32
N TYR A 120 -5.64 -6.21 -0.04
CA TYR A 120 -6.56 -7.33 0.10
C TYR A 120 -6.10 -8.19 1.27
N VAL A 121 -6.94 -8.34 2.29
CA VAL A 121 -6.60 -9.01 3.56
C VAL A 121 -7.54 -10.18 3.81
N THR A 122 -6.95 -11.35 4.05
CA THR A 122 -7.64 -12.63 4.26
C THR A 122 -6.94 -13.44 5.35
N PRO A 123 -7.55 -14.53 5.87
CA PRO A 123 -6.86 -15.45 6.77
C PRO A 123 -5.61 -16.09 6.14
N ALA A 124 -5.59 -16.29 4.82
CA ALA A 124 -4.47 -16.90 4.11
C ALA A 124 -3.29 -15.93 3.91
N GLY A 125 -3.54 -14.62 4.00
CA GLY A 125 -2.51 -13.61 3.82
C GLY A 125 -3.05 -12.26 3.40
N ARG A 126 -2.11 -11.36 3.10
CA ARG A 126 -2.39 -9.97 2.74
C ARG A 126 -1.49 -9.52 1.60
N ALA A 127 -2.02 -8.70 0.71
CA ALA A 127 -1.30 -8.21 -0.45
C ALA A 127 -1.80 -6.86 -0.94
N LEU A 128 -0.96 -6.12 -1.66
CA LEU A 128 -1.36 -4.91 -2.37
C LEU A 128 -1.98 -5.29 -3.71
N ILE A 129 -3.17 -4.80 -4.00
CA ILE A 129 -3.92 -5.11 -5.23
C ILE A 129 -4.17 -3.88 -6.12
N ASP A 130 -4.05 -2.67 -5.57
CA ASP A 130 -4.15 -1.42 -6.34
C ASP A 130 -3.28 -0.33 -5.72
N ARG A 131 -3.03 0.72 -6.49
CA ARG A 131 -2.17 1.85 -6.17
C ARG A 131 -2.41 3.03 -7.11
N ARG A 132 -2.55 4.22 -6.53
CA ARG A 132 -2.68 5.48 -7.26
C ARG A 132 -1.76 6.53 -6.65
N LEU A 133 -1.09 7.29 -7.50
CA LEU A 133 -0.29 8.41 -7.03
C LEU A 133 -1.20 9.60 -6.72
N TYR A 134 -1.05 10.20 -5.55
CA TYR A 134 -1.72 11.45 -5.23
C TYR A 134 -1.04 12.61 -5.96
N LEU A 135 -1.80 13.31 -6.79
CA LEU A 135 -1.40 14.55 -7.46
C LEU A 135 -2.07 15.73 -6.75
N PRO A 136 -1.29 16.62 -6.11
CA PRO A 136 -1.83 17.81 -5.47
C PRO A 136 -2.49 18.76 -6.48
N GLU A 137 -3.67 19.28 -6.14
CA GLU A 137 -4.46 20.16 -7.02
C GLU A 137 -3.63 21.34 -7.55
N THR A 138 -3.19 22.21 -6.65
CA THR A 138 -2.57 23.49 -7.02
C THR A 138 -1.16 23.38 -7.58
N THR A 139 -0.35 22.43 -7.06
CA THR A 139 1.07 22.32 -7.46
C THR A 139 1.29 21.34 -8.63
N TRP A 140 0.29 20.54 -8.99
CA TRP A 140 0.37 19.56 -10.07
C TRP A 140 -0.80 19.62 -11.05
N CYS A 141 -2.04 19.40 -10.60
CA CYS A 141 -3.18 19.32 -11.51
C CYS A 141 -3.47 20.65 -12.23
N ASP A 142 -3.24 21.78 -11.57
CA ASP A 142 -3.35 23.13 -12.15
C ASP A 142 -2.10 23.54 -12.98
N GLN A 143 -1.14 22.62 -13.20
CA GLN A 143 0.14 22.89 -13.86
C GLN A 143 0.32 21.97 -15.08
N PRO A 144 -0.37 22.25 -16.21
CA PRO A 144 -0.39 21.36 -17.38
C PRO A 144 1.01 21.08 -17.95
N ASP A 145 1.88 22.09 -18.01
CA ASP A 145 3.27 21.92 -18.46
C ASP A 145 4.06 20.94 -17.57
N ARG A 146 3.77 20.94 -16.26
CA ARG A 146 4.42 20.06 -15.29
C ARG A 146 3.92 18.63 -15.42
N LEU A 147 2.62 18.44 -15.67
CA LEU A 147 2.01 17.13 -15.97
C LEU A 147 2.61 16.54 -17.24
N ALA A 148 2.64 17.32 -18.34
CA ALA A 148 3.21 16.91 -19.61
C ALA A 148 4.70 16.54 -19.48
N ALA A 149 5.50 17.37 -18.81
CA ALA A 149 6.93 17.09 -18.59
C ALA A 149 7.20 15.85 -17.72
N ALA A 150 6.22 15.46 -16.88
CA ALA A 150 6.26 14.24 -16.09
C ALA A 150 5.66 13.02 -16.81
N GLY A 151 4.98 13.21 -17.94
CA GLY A 151 4.29 12.17 -18.71
C GLY A 151 3.02 11.68 -18.04
N VAL A 152 2.29 12.58 -17.34
CA VAL A 152 0.95 12.28 -16.82
C VAL A 152 -0.05 12.36 -17.99
N PRO A 153 -0.93 11.37 -18.18
CA PRO A 153 -1.97 11.41 -19.20
C PRO A 153 -2.94 12.59 -19.02
N ASP A 154 -3.46 13.13 -20.13
CA ASP A 154 -4.29 14.35 -20.15
C ASP A 154 -5.66 14.17 -19.47
N ASP A 155 -6.14 12.94 -19.35
CA ASP A 155 -7.40 12.59 -18.68
C ASP A 155 -7.27 12.51 -17.16
N ILE A 156 -6.06 12.62 -16.61
CA ILE A 156 -5.82 12.59 -15.16
C ILE A 156 -6.03 13.98 -14.55
N GLY A 157 -7.20 14.18 -13.96
CA GLY A 157 -7.53 15.35 -13.13
C GLY A 157 -7.19 15.19 -11.65
N PHE A 158 -7.49 16.23 -10.87
CA PHE A 158 -7.35 16.19 -9.42
C PHE A 158 -8.32 15.18 -8.78
N ALA A 159 -7.81 14.42 -7.81
CA ALA A 159 -8.62 13.59 -6.93
C ALA A 159 -8.03 13.64 -5.51
N THR A 160 -8.89 13.82 -4.51
CA THR A 160 -8.50 13.71 -3.11
C THR A 160 -8.05 12.27 -2.80
N LYS A 161 -7.27 12.05 -1.72
CA LYS A 161 -6.89 10.68 -1.33
C LYS A 161 -8.11 9.78 -1.08
N PRO A 162 -9.18 10.23 -0.39
CA PRO A 162 -10.42 9.45 -0.30
C PRO A 162 -11.07 9.22 -1.66
N GLY A 163 -11.05 10.20 -2.57
CA GLY A 163 -11.50 10.02 -3.95
C GLY A 163 -10.75 8.91 -4.69
N LEU A 164 -9.42 8.87 -4.59
CA LEU A 164 -8.60 7.80 -5.15
C LEU A 164 -8.95 6.43 -4.52
N ALA A 165 -9.12 6.37 -3.20
CA ALA A 165 -9.52 5.14 -2.52
C ALA A 165 -10.89 4.62 -2.98
N ARG A 166 -11.89 5.52 -3.11
CA ARG A 166 -13.22 5.18 -3.66
C ARG A 166 -13.11 4.59 -5.06
N GLN A 167 -12.30 5.21 -5.93
CA GLN A 167 -12.10 4.70 -7.28
C GLN A 167 -11.39 3.33 -7.31
N MET A 168 -10.41 3.09 -6.43
CA MET A 168 -9.74 1.77 -6.31
C MET A 168 -10.70 0.69 -5.79
N ILE A 169 -11.48 1.01 -4.76
CA ILE A 169 -12.47 0.09 -4.18
C ILE A 169 -13.55 -0.24 -5.22
N ALA A 170 -14.10 0.76 -5.89
CA ALA A 170 -15.07 0.56 -6.97
C ALA A 170 -14.49 -0.34 -8.06
N ALA A 171 -13.29 -0.04 -8.56
CA ALA A 171 -12.64 -0.84 -9.59
C ALA A 171 -12.39 -2.30 -9.16
N ALA A 172 -11.99 -2.53 -7.91
CA ALA A 172 -11.82 -3.89 -7.39
C ALA A 172 -13.15 -4.65 -7.32
N LEU A 173 -14.21 -4.03 -6.81
CA LEU A 173 -15.53 -4.64 -6.70
C LEU A 173 -16.16 -4.89 -8.08
N ASP A 174 -16.03 -3.94 -9.00
CA ASP A 174 -16.54 -4.04 -10.38
C ASP A 174 -15.78 -5.13 -11.18
N ALA A 175 -14.52 -5.39 -10.84
CA ALA A 175 -13.74 -6.51 -11.35
C ALA A 175 -14.07 -7.86 -10.68
N GLY A 176 -15.01 -7.90 -9.75
CA GLY A 176 -15.45 -9.13 -9.08
C GLY A 176 -14.54 -9.62 -7.96
N VAL A 177 -13.68 -8.76 -7.39
CA VAL A 177 -12.87 -9.12 -6.22
C VAL A 177 -13.80 -9.46 -5.05
N PRO A 178 -13.74 -10.69 -4.48
CA PRO A 178 -14.59 -11.09 -3.37
C PRO A 178 -14.14 -10.38 -2.10
N ALA A 179 -14.98 -9.50 -1.56
CA ALA A 179 -14.77 -8.82 -0.29
C ALA A 179 -16.12 -8.52 0.37
N SER A 180 -16.19 -8.68 1.69
CA SER A 180 -17.39 -8.34 2.48
C SER A 180 -17.22 -7.07 3.30
N TRP A 181 -15.99 -6.56 3.42
CA TRP A 181 -15.65 -5.49 4.34
C TRP A 181 -14.64 -4.50 3.76
N VAL A 182 -14.76 -3.24 4.19
CA VAL A 182 -13.73 -2.22 4.03
C VAL A 182 -13.34 -1.62 5.39
N THR A 183 -12.05 -1.40 5.61
CA THR A 183 -11.54 -0.62 6.74
C THR A 183 -10.50 0.39 6.26
N ALA A 184 -10.40 1.52 6.96
CA ALA A 184 -9.44 2.57 6.65
C ALA A 184 -9.19 3.45 7.88
N ASP A 185 -8.18 4.31 7.80
CA ASP A 185 -7.88 5.31 8.82
C ASP A 185 -8.89 6.49 8.82
N GLU A 186 -8.62 7.49 9.65
CA GLU A 186 -9.48 8.65 9.85
C GLU A 186 -9.64 9.53 8.60
N VAL A 187 -8.60 9.65 7.76
CA VAL A 187 -8.65 10.48 6.53
C VAL A 187 -9.72 9.95 5.59
N TYR A 188 -9.79 8.63 5.43
CA TYR A 188 -10.79 7.97 4.59
C TYR A 188 -12.12 7.82 5.32
N GLY A 189 -12.09 7.47 6.60
CA GLY A 189 -13.30 7.24 7.37
C GLY A 189 -14.09 8.50 7.67
N ALA A 190 -13.48 9.67 7.54
CA ALA A 190 -14.19 10.94 7.57
C ALA A 190 -15.06 11.19 6.33
N ASP A 191 -14.77 10.57 5.19
CA ASP A 191 -15.41 10.81 3.90
C ASP A 191 -16.83 10.21 3.82
N PRO A 192 -17.89 11.03 3.72
CA PRO A 192 -19.25 10.53 3.61
C PRO A 192 -19.54 9.83 2.27
N GLY A 193 -18.85 10.23 1.19
CA GLY A 193 -19.01 9.62 -0.12
C GLY A 193 -18.59 8.16 -0.13
N LEU A 194 -17.46 7.84 0.50
CA LEU A 194 -16.98 6.47 0.66
C LEU A 194 -18.01 5.61 1.41
N ARG A 195 -18.56 6.10 2.52
CA ARG A 195 -19.59 5.36 3.26
C ARG A 195 -20.84 5.11 2.41
N ALA A 196 -21.31 6.14 1.70
CA ALA A 196 -22.49 6.01 0.83
C ALA A 196 -22.26 4.99 -0.30
N ASP A 197 -21.11 5.03 -0.97
CA ASP A 197 -20.76 4.09 -2.04
C ASP A 197 -20.71 2.64 -1.53
N LEU A 198 -20.13 2.42 -0.35
CA LEU A 198 -20.05 1.10 0.27
C LEU A 198 -21.43 0.55 0.65
N GLU A 199 -22.29 1.39 1.23
CA GLU A 199 -23.67 1.01 1.55
C GLU A 199 -24.47 0.66 0.28
N GLN A 200 -24.35 1.47 -0.77
CA GLN A 200 -25.00 1.22 -2.06
C GLN A 200 -24.55 -0.11 -2.67
N ARG A 201 -23.25 -0.44 -2.54
CA ARG A 201 -22.66 -1.70 -3.01
C ARG A 201 -22.85 -2.87 -2.03
N ARG A 202 -23.52 -2.64 -0.90
CA ARG A 202 -23.75 -3.62 0.18
C ARG A 202 -22.46 -4.23 0.74
N ILE A 203 -21.40 -3.42 0.84
CA ILE A 203 -20.13 -3.81 1.47
C ILE A 203 -20.09 -3.24 2.89
N GLY A 204 -19.91 -4.11 3.88
CA GLY A 204 -19.78 -3.69 5.27
C GLY A 204 -18.54 -2.80 5.47
N TYR A 205 -18.56 -1.94 6.47
CA TYR A 205 -17.39 -1.12 6.77
C TYR A 205 -17.15 -0.95 8.26
N VAL A 206 -15.87 -0.77 8.60
CA VAL A 206 -15.42 -0.28 9.91
C VAL A 206 -14.37 0.78 9.62
N LEU A 207 -14.74 2.05 9.67
CA LEU A 207 -13.87 3.15 9.26
C LEU A 207 -13.51 4.00 10.48
N ALA A 208 -12.22 4.25 10.69
CA ALA A 208 -11.79 5.08 11.80
C ALA A 208 -12.27 6.53 11.60
N VAL A 209 -12.57 7.22 12.69
CA VAL A 209 -13.00 8.62 12.69
C VAL A 209 -12.39 9.35 13.89
N GLY A 210 -12.29 10.67 13.77
CA GLY A 210 -11.86 11.54 14.87
C GLY A 210 -12.79 11.46 16.06
N CYS A 211 -12.25 11.75 17.24
CA CYS A 211 -12.99 11.78 18.50
C CYS A 211 -14.12 12.82 18.52
N ASP A 212 -13.99 13.86 17.71
CA ASP A 212 -14.96 14.94 17.53
C ASP A 212 -16.11 14.60 16.57
N ARG A 213 -16.06 13.42 15.93
CA ARG A 213 -17.12 12.96 15.03
C ARG A 213 -18.45 12.92 15.78
N ARG A 214 -19.42 13.68 15.28
CA ARG A 214 -20.78 13.63 15.79
C ARG A 214 -21.54 12.44 15.23
N VAL A 215 -22.23 11.73 16.11
CA VAL A 215 -23.08 10.58 15.79
C VAL A 215 -24.46 10.74 16.40
N HIS A 216 -25.47 10.21 15.73
CA HIS A 216 -26.79 10.07 16.29
C HIS A 216 -26.86 8.80 17.15
N ILE A 217 -27.36 8.94 18.37
CA ILE A 217 -27.66 7.84 19.29
C ILE A 217 -29.12 7.94 19.76
N ASN A 218 -29.58 6.99 20.57
CA ASN A 218 -30.95 6.95 21.12
C ASN A 218 -32.01 7.03 20.01
N ASP A 219 -31.91 6.13 19.03
CA ASP A 219 -32.81 6.05 17.87
C ASP A 219 -32.91 7.38 17.10
N GLY A 220 -31.77 8.03 16.88
CA GLY A 220 -31.69 9.28 16.13
C GLY A 220 -31.91 10.56 16.93
N ARG A 221 -32.39 10.47 18.19
CA ARG A 221 -32.88 11.63 18.96
C ARG A 221 -31.78 12.51 19.55
N THR A 222 -30.56 11.99 19.69
CA THR A 222 -29.46 12.72 20.32
C THR A 222 -28.26 12.75 19.40
N LEU A 223 -27.82 13.96 19.02
CA LEU A 223 -26.57 14.17 18.29
C LEU A 223 -25.46 14.52 19.30
N VAL A 224 -24.40 13.72 19.35
CA VAL A 224 -23.34 13.82 20.36
C VAL A 224 -21.98 13.48 19.75
N ARG A 225 -20.89 14.02 20.30
CA ARG A 225 -19.52 13.68 19.87
C ARG A 225 -19.11 12.29 20.35
N ALA A 226 -18.25 11.60 19.61
CA ALA A 226 -17.85 10.24 19.93
C ALA A 226 -17.08 10.14 21.26
N ASP A 227 -16.24 11.13 21.59
CA ASP A 227 -15.55 11.23 22.88
C ASP A 227 -16.52 11.36 24.07
N GLU A 228 -17.49 12.28 23.99
CA GLU A 228 -18.53 12.47 25.01
C GLU A 228 -19.36 11.18 25.23
N VAL A 229 -19.57 10.37 24.18
CA VAL A 229 -20.20 9.06 24.31
C VAL A 229 -19.33 8.14 25.15
N ALA A 230 -18.03 8.04 24.85
CA ALA A 230 -17.12 7.14 25.56
C ALA A 230 -16.99 7.45 27.05
N GLU A 231 -17.05 8.74 27.43
CA GLU A 231 -17.02 9.17 28.84
C GLU A 231 -18.24 8.68 29.64
N ARG A 232 -19.38 8.50 28.96
CA ARG A 232 -20.64 8.05 29.58
C ARG A 232 -20.77 6.53 29.67
N ILE A 233 -19.87 5.77 29.05
CA ILE A 233 -19.92 4.29 29.06
C ILE A 233 -19.36 3.78 30.40
N PRO A 234 -20.18 3.10 31.23
CA PRO A 234 -19.71 2.52 32.49
C PRO A 234 -18.58 1.51 32.26
N THR A 235 -17.60 1.45 33.16
CA THR A 235 -16.43 0.55 33.04
C THR A 235 -16.83 -0.91 32.77
N ARG A 236 -17.93 -1.39 33.35
CA ARG A 236 -18.45 -2.76 33.18
C ARG A 236 -18.96 -3.09 31.76
N GLU A 237 -19.25 -2.07 30.94
CA GLU A 237 -19.72 -2.25 29.56
C GLU A 237 -18.55 -2.40 28.57
N TRP A 238 -17.32 -2.15 29.01
CA TRP A 238 -16.12 -2.37 28.20
C TRP A 238 -15.72 -3.83 28.23
N GLN A 239 -15.60 -4.43 27.04
CA GLN A 239 -15.28 -5.85 26.90
C GLN A 239 -13.88 -6.05 26.33
N LEU A 240 -13.14 -6.99 26.90
CA LEU A 240 -11.82 -7.38 26.40
C LEU A 240 -11.96 -8.23 25.14
N HIS A 241 -11.46 -7.73 24.01
CA HIS A 241 -11.42 -8.48 22.76
C HIS A 241 -10.09 -8.27 22.03
N SER A 242 -9.62 -9.33 21.39
CA SER A 242 -8.48 -9.26 20.48
C SER A 242 -8.91 -8.78 19.10
N CYS A 243 -8.18 -7.81 18.54
CA CYS A 243 -8.32 -7.41 17.13
C CYS A 243 -7.34 -8.15 16.20
N GLY A 244 -6.98 -9.39 16.57
CA GLY A 244 -6.15 -10.28 15.79
C GLY A 244 -4.74 -10.51 16.36
N PRO A 245 -3.96 -11.39 15.73
CA PRO A 245 -2.62 -11.72 16.17
C PRO A 245 -1.68 -10.52 16.07
N GLY A 246 -0.64 -10.50 16.90
CA GLY A 246 0.45 -9.54 16.86
C GLY A 246 1.78 -10.25 17.12
N ALA A 247 2.89 -9.55 16.86
CA ALA A 247 4.24 -10.13 16.98
C ALA A 247 4.59 -10.64 18.40
N LYS A 248 3.90 -10.15 19.43
CA LYS A 248 4.09 -10.54 20.84
C LYS A 248 2.85 -11.23 21.43
N GLY A 249 2.00 -11.79 20.58
CA GLY A 249 0.70 -12.36 20.97
C GLY A 249 -0.50 -11.52 20.55
N PRO A 250 -1.71 -11.89 20.98
CA PRO A 250 -2.95 -11.23 20.58
C PRO A 250 -2.96 -9.74 20.91
N ARG A 251 -3.44 -8.91 19.98
CA ARG A 251 -3.59 -7.47 20.21
C ARG A 251 -4.90 -7.19 20.94
N GLU A 252 -4.83 -7.21 22.26
CA GLU A 252 -5.99 -7.06 23.14
C GLU A 252 -6.27 -5.61 23.51
N TYR A 253 -7.52 -5.20 23.34
CA TYR A 253 -8.02 -3.89 23.74
C TYR A 253 -9.36 -4.03 24.46
N LEU A 254 -9.73 -2.99 25.20
CA LEU A 254 -11.09 -2.85 25.70
C LEU A 254 -11.96 -2.24 24.60
N TRP A 255 -13.14 -2.80 24.37
CA TRP A 255 -14.06 -2.37 23.33
C TRP A 255 -15.44 -2.07 23.89
N ALA A 256 -16.07 -1.04 23.36
CA ALA A 256 -17.49 -0.75 23.56
C ALA A 256 -18.12 -0.42 22.21
N TRP A 257 -19.42 -0.64 22.08
CA TRP A 257 -20.17 -0.28 20.87
C TRP A 257 -21.52 0.30 21.24
N ILE A 258 -21.92 1.34 20.51
CA ILE A 258 -23.19 2.03 20.69
C ILE A 258 -23.94 1.98 19.37
N THR A 259 -25.22 1.62 19.41
CA THR A 259 -26.05 1.67 18.21
C THR A 259 -26.19 3.10 17.72
N THR A 260 -25.94 3.30 16.42
CA THR A 260 -26.15 4.57 15.71
C THR A 260 -27.21 4.42 14.62
N ALA A 261 -27.94 3.29 14.62
CA ALA A 261 -29.10 3.07 13.79
C ALA A 261 -30.17 4.13 14.07
N THR A 262 -30.73 4.69 13.01
CA THR A 262 -31.83 5.67 13.10
C THR A 262 -33.17 5.07 12.69
N ARG A 263 -33.15 3.86 12.10
CA ARG A 263 -34.34 3.14 11.66
C ARG A 263 -34.28 1.67 12.10
N PRO A 264 -35.42 1.03 12.38
CA PRO A 264 -35.48 -0.41 12.64
C PRO A 264 -34.84 -1.21 11.50
N GLY A 265 -34.05 -2.23 11.85
CA GLY A 265 -33.35 -3.08 10.88
C GLY A 265 -32.04 -2.50 10.33
N GLU A 266 -31.66 -1.27 10.68
CA GLU A 266 -30.32 -0.77 10.38
C GLU A 266 -29.26 -1.42 11.29
N HIS A 267 -28.10 -1.65 10.70
CA HIS A 267 -26.95 -2.30 11.35
C HIS A 267 -25.81 -1.30 11.40
N ARG A 268 -25.96 -0.25 12.22
CA ARG A 268 -25.01 0.86 12.37
C ARG A 268 -24.54 0.96 13.81
N TRP A 269 -23.23 1.13 13.98
CA TRP A 269 -22.63 1.28 15.29
C TRP A 269 -21.51 2.32 15.30
N LEU A 270 -21.36 2.99 16.44
CA LEU A 270 -20.09 3.59 16.86
C LEU A 270 -19.34 2.52 17.65
N LEU A 271 -18.21 2.07 17.14
CA LEU A 271 -17.28 1.17 17.85
C LEU A 271 -16.16 2.00 18.48
N ILE A 272 -15.83 1.70 19.73
CA ILE A 272 -14.86 2.45 20.52
C ILE A 272 -13.84 1.47 21.08
N ARG A 273 -12.56 1.73 20.80
CA ARG A 273 -11.42 0.97 21.32
C ARG A 273 -10.73 1.80 22.39
N ARG A 274 -10.38 1.17 23.51
CA ARG A 274 -9.54 1.75 24.58
C ARG A 274 -8.28 0.91 24.77
N ASN A 275 -7.13 1.57 24.72
CA ASN A 275 -5.85 0.97 25.08
C ASN A 275 -5.82 0.65 26.58
N ARG A 276 -5.45 -0.58 26.93
CA ARG A 276 -5.44 -1.07 28.32
C ARG A 276 -4.39 -0.38 29.19
N THR A 277 -3.27 0.03 28.58
CA THR A 277 -2.13 0.61 29.29
C THR A 277 -2.16 2.13 29.24
N THR A 278 -2.39 2.70 28.06
CA THR A 278 -2.33 4.16 27.88
C THR A 278 -3.68 4.85 28.09
N GLY A 279 -4.79 4.10 28.08
CA GLY A 279 -6.15 4.67 28.11
C GLY A 279 -6.58 5.34 26.80
N GLU A 280 -5.70 5.41 25.79
CA GLU A 280 -5.97 6.05 24.51
C GLU A 280 -7.20 5.45 23.81
N LEU A 281 -8.06 6.33 23.30
CA LEU A 281 -9.29 5.96 22.61
C LEU A 281 -9.12 6.03 21.09
N ALA A 282 -9.77 5.11 20.38
CA ALA A 282 -9.97 5.19 18.93
C ALA A 282 -11.42 4.88 18.58
N PHE A 283 -11.97 5.59 17.60
CA PHE A 283 -13.39 5.55 17.26
C PHE A 283 -13.58 5.09 15.83
N TYR A 284 -14.64 4.32 15.59
CA TYR A 284 -14.94 3.78 14.26
C TYR A 284 -16.44 3.87 13.98
N LEU A 285 -16.80 4.36 12.78
CA LEU A 285 -18.15 4.19 12.25
C LEU A 285 -18.24 2.82 11.59
N CYS A 286 -19.28 2.07 11.96
CA CYS A 286 -19.52 0.72 11.48
C CYS A 286 -20.87 0.63 10.77
N TRP A 287 -20.91 -0.13 9.67
CA TRP A 287 -22.14 -0.54 9.01
C TRP A 287 -22.01 -1.95 8.45
N SER A 288 -23.13 -2.69 8.39
CA SER A 288 -23.19 -3.99 7.71
C SER A 288 -24.52 -4.17 6.96
N PRO A 289 -24.53 -4.84 5.79
CA PRO A 289 -25.79 -5.14 5.09
C PRO A 289 -26.66 -6.19 5.80
N ARG A 290 -26.13 -6.86 6.84
CA ARG A 290 -26.77 -7.94 7.60
C ARG A 290 -26.36 -7.87 9.08
N PRO A 291 -27.11 -8.48 10.01
CA PRO A 291 -26.67 -8.57 11.40
C PRO A 291 -25.33 -9.31 11.51
N VAL A 292 -24.42 -8.81 12.33
CA VAL A 292 -23.11 -9.43 12.58
C VAL A 292 -22.76 -9.40 14.06
N PRO A 293 -22.02 -10.40 14.58
CA PRO A 293 -21.49 -10.35 15.93
C PRO A 293 -20.51 -9.16 16.09
N PRO A 294 -20.49 -8.48 17.26
CA PRO A 294 -19.53 -7.39 17.52
C PRO A 294 -18.07 -7.77 17.29
N ARG A 295 -17.70 -9.03 17.58
CA ARG A 295 -16.35 -9.57 17.34
C ARG A 295 -15.92 -9.45 15.88
N THR A 296 -16.84 -9.57 14.92
CA THR A 296 -16.54 -9.37 13.50
C THR A 296 -16.06 -7.95 13.24
N LEU A 297 -16.72 -6.93 13.82
CA LEU A 297 -16.32 -5.53 13.67
C LEU A 297 -14.93 -5.27 14.28
N VAL A 298 -14.65 -5.89 15.44
CA VAL A 298 -13.33 -5.83 16.08
C VAL A 298 -12.24 -6.45 15.20
N THR A 299 -12.51 -7.60 14.58
CA THR A 299 -11.58 -8.23 13.64
C THR A 299 -11.33 -7.34 12.42
N VAL A 300 -12.39 -6.78 11.82
CA VAL A 300 -12.26 -5.87 10.66
C VAL A 300 -11.46 -4.62 11.01
N ALA A 301 -11.73 -3.98 12.16
CA ALA A 301 -10.94 -2.85 12.66
C ALA A 301 -9.45 -3.22 12.81
N GLY A 302 -9.18 -4.42 13.35
CA GLY A 302 -7.84 -4.95 13.54
C GLY A 302 -7.07 -5.22 12.25
N SER A 303 -7.79 -5.55 11.17
CA SER A 303 -7.21 -5.80 9.85
C SER A 303 -6.57 -4.57 9.23
N ARG A 304 -6.92 -3.34 9.67
CA ARG A 304 -6.34 -2.08 9.18
C ARG A 304 -4.81 -2.09 9.24
N TRP A 305 -4.24 -2.61 10.32
CA TRP A 305 -2.78 -2.68 10.52
C TRP A 305 -2.04 -3.48 9.44
N SER A 306 -2.73 -4.37 8.72
CA SER A 306 -2.14 -5.18 7.66
C SER A 306 -1.51 -4.35 6.54
N ILE A 307 -2.07 -3.16 6.24
CA ILE A 307 -1.50 -2.31 5.19
C ILE A 307 -0.20 -1.64 5.63
N GLU A 308 -0.07 -1.29 6.91
CA GLU A 308 1.18 -0.77 7.48
C GLU A 308 2.28 -1.83 7.44
N GLU A 309 1.95 -3.08 7.79
CA GLU A 309 2.86 -4.21 7.68
C GLU A 309 3.24 -4.49 6.22
N LEU A 310 2.31 -4.32 5.27
CA LEU A 310 2.61 -4.40 3.84
C LEU A 310 3.53 -3.29 3.37
N PHE A 311 3.41 -2.06 3.88
CA PHE A 311 4.35 -0.99 3.58
C PHE A 311 5.73 -1.26 4.15
N GLN A 312 5.83 -1.72 5.40
CA GLN A 312 7.11 -2.10 6.02
C GLN A 312 7.76 -3.23 5.25
N THR A 313 7.00 -4.28 4.93
CA THR A 313 7.46 -5.43 4.15
C THR A 313 7.85 -5.02 2.73
N GLY A 314 7.03 -4.21 2.06
CA GLY A 314 7.29 -3.72 0.71
C GLY A 314 8.58 -2.91 0.65
N LYS A 315 8.79 -1.97 1.58
CA LYS A 315 10.01 -1.16 1.65
C LYS A 315 11.23 -2.02 2.01
N GLY A 316 11.14 -2.84 3.06
CA GLY A 316 12.25 -3.64 3.56
C GLY A 316 12.64 -4.82 2.65
N GLN A 317 11.67 -5.51 2.07
CA GLN A 317 11.93 -6.76 1.33
C GLN A 317 12.08 -6.54 -0.17
N ILE A 318 11.33 -5.61 -0.78
CA ILE A 318 11.37 -5.39 -2.25
C ILE A 318 11.73 -3.97 -2.67
N GLY A 319 12.03 -3.06 -1.73
CA GLY A 319 12.46 -1.70 -2.03
C GLY A 319 11.38 -0.85 -2.67
N LEU A 320 10.14 -0.94 -2.16
CA LEU A 320 8.96 -0.23 -2.68
C LEU A 320 9.20 1.28 -2.84
N ASP A 321 10.09 1.88 -2.05
CA ASP A 321 10.46 3.30 -2.05
C ASP A 321 11.85 3.61 -2.65
N HIS A 322 12.58 2.59 -3.13
CA HIS A 322 13.95 2.73 -3.63
C HIS A 322 14.06 3.33 -5.05
N TYR A 323 12.92 3.58 -5.71
CA TYR A 323 12.89 4.07 -7.08
C TYR A 323 13.43 5.50 -7.24
N GLN A 324 14.07 5.71 -8.39
CA GLN A 324 14.61 6.99 -8.83
C GLN A 324 14.15 7.32 -10.26
N VAL A 325 12.89 7.00 -10.56
CA VAL A 325 12.28 7.20 -11.88
C VAL A 325 11.07 8.12 -11.80
N ARG A 326 10.72 8.72 -12.95
CA ARG A 326 9.49 9.51 -13.11
C ARG A 326 8.26 8.64 -13.36
N GLY A 327 8.43 7.44 -13.93
CA GLY A 327 7.35 6.46 -14.13
C GLY A 327 6.97 5.72 -12.84
N TRP A 328 6.34 6.42 -11.88
CA TRP A 328 5.93 5.85 -10.58
C TRP A 328 5.01 4.63 -10.76
N HIS A 329 4.01 4.76 -11.64
CA HIS A 329 3.07 3.69 -11.96
C HIS A 329 3.74 2.52 -12.70
N ARG A 330 4.92 2.66 -13.26
CA ARG A 330 5.60 1.51 -13.87
C ARG A 330 6.42 0.74 -12.85
N PHE A 331 7.14 1.47 -12.00
CA PHE A 331 7.95 0.85 -10.97
C PHE A 331 7.10 0.14 -9.91
N ILE A 332 6.09 0.81 -9.35
CA ILE A 332 5.35 0.22 -8.22
C ILE A 332 4.57 -1.05 -8.63
N THR A 333 4.24 -1.23 -9.92
CA THR A 333 3.51 -2.43 -10.40
C THR A 333 4.46 -3.61 -10.39
N LEU A 334 5.69 -3.41 -10.86
CA LEU A 334 6.72 -4.44 -10.81
C LEU A 334 7.13 -4.75 -9.36
N ALA A 335 7.12 -3.75 -8.47
CA ALA A 335 7.31 -3.91 -7.04
C ALA A 335 6.18 -4.74 -6.39
N MET A 336 4.92 -4.46 -6.73
CA MET A 336 3.77 -5.25 -6.30
C MET A 336 3.81 -6.66 -6.86
N LEU A 337 4.19 -6.85 -8.12
CA LEU A 337 4.38 -8.18 -8.71
C LEU A 337 5.48 -8.96 -7.97
N ALA A 338 6.59 -8.33 -7.60
CA ALA A 338 7.63 -8.96 -6.79
C ALA A 338 7.11 -9.33 -5.38
N LEU A 339 6.37 -8.44 -4.73
CA LEU A 339 5.76 -8.73 -3.43
C LEU A 339 4.73 -9.87 -3.53
N ALA A 340 3.90 -9.87 -4.58
CA ALA A 340 2.90 -10.90 -4.82
C ALA A 340 3.52 -12.30 -4.96
N VAL A 341 4.66 -12.42 -5.65
CA VAL A 341 5.42 -13.67 -5.71
C VAL A 341 5.78 -14.18 -4.30
N LEU A 342 6.32 -13.31 -3.45
CA LEU A 342 6.69 -13.71 -2.08
C LEU A 342 5.46 -14.04 -1.22
N THR A 343 4.39 -13.25 -1.32
CA THR A 343 3.16 -13.49 -0.56
C THR A 343 2.51 -14.81 -0.96
N ILE A 344 2.43 -15.11 -2.24
CA ILE A 344 1.82 -16.36 -2.74
C ILE A 344 2.64 -17.55 -2.30
N LEU A 345 3.98 -17.50 -2.44
CA LEU A 345 4.84 -18.56 -1.94
C LEU A 345 4.66 -18.76 -0.43
N ALA A 346 4.56 -17.68 0.36
CA ALA A 346 4.32 -17.75 1.80
C ALA A 346 2.98 -18.45 2.12
N ALA A 347 1.92 -18.05 1.44
CA ALA A 347 0.59 -18.64 1.61
C ALA A 347 0.58 -20.12 1.21
N THR A 348 1.20 -20.49 0.09
CA THR A 348 1.29 -21.89 -0.35
C THR A 348 2.08 -22.75 0.64
N THR A 349 3.21 -22.25 1.15
CA THR A 349 3.99 -22.99 2.15
C THR A 349 3.28 -23.09 3.49
N ALA A 350 2.49 -22.09 3.89
CA ALA A 350 1.72 -22.14 5.13
C ALA A 350 0.58 -23.17 5.09
N GLN A 351 0.13 -23.57 3.91
CA GLN A 351 -0.85 -24.65 3.73
C GLN A 351 -0.22 -26.05 3.84
N GLN A 352 1.11 -26.14 3.80
CA GLN A 352 1.83 -27.39 4.00
C GLN A 352 2.27 -27.44 5.46
N PRO A 353 1.57 -28.19 6.33
CA PRO A 353 1.93 -28.24 7.75
C PRO A 353 3.36 -28.77 7.91
N ASP A 354 4.16 -28.04 8.67
CA ASP A 354 5.47 -28.55 9.10
C ASP A 354 5.25 -29.73 10.05
N ALA A 355 6.24 -30.63 10.12
CA ALA A 355 6.18 -31.75 11.05
C ALA A 355 6.28 -31.28 12.51
N ASP A 356 6.88 -30.12 12.74
CA ASP A 356 6.98 -29.47 14.04
C ASP A 356 5.89 -28.38 14.21
N PRO A 357 4.90 -28.59 15.08
CA PRO A 357 3.81 -27.63 15.31
C PRO A 357 4.27 -26.34 16.02
N GLU A 358 5.48 -26.30 16.59
CA GLU A 358 6.03 -25.08 17.21
C GLU A 358 6.70 -24.16 16.19
N MET A 359 6.98 -24.65 14.98
CA MET A 359 7.65 -23.86 13.94
C MET A 359 6.68 -22.87 13.28
N ILE A 360 7.10 -21.61 13.21
CA ILE A 360 6.34 -20.60 12.46
C ILE A 360 6.42 -20.86 10.95
N ALA A 361 5.32 -20.63 10.25
CA ALA A 361 5.29 -20.72 8.79
C ALA A 361 6.31 -19.77 8.14
N LEU A 362 6.81 -20.16 6.97
CA LEU A 362 7.78 -19.37 6.22
C LEU A 362 7.25 -17.96 5.94
N THR A 363 7.98 -16.97 6.45
CA THR A 363 7.64 -15.56 6.24
C THR A 363 8.07 -15.09 4.85
N VAL A 364 7.50 -13.96 4.40
CA VAL A 364 7.93 -13.27 3.17
C VAL A 364 9.43 -12.98 3.17
N ALA A 365 10.01 -12.60 4.31
CA ALA A 365 11.43 -12.32 4.44
C ALA A 365 12.27 -13.59 4.28
N GLU A 366 11.83 -14.69 4.90
CA GLU A 366 12.53 -15.97 4.84
C GLU A 366 12.46 -16.59 3.44
N ILE A 367 11.31 -16.55 2.79
CA ILE A 367 11.18 -16.99 1.39
C ILE A 367 12.08 -16.18 0.48
N ARG A 368 12.17 -14.87 0.68
CA ARG A 368 13.10 -14.04 -0.09
C ARG A 368 14.55 -14.49 0.13
N ARG A 369 14.95 -14.80 1.37
CA ARG A 369 16.28 -15.33 1.69
C ARG A 369 16.56 -16.64 0.95
N LEU A 370 15.64 -17.61 1.03
CA LEU A 370 15.77 -18.91 0.36
C LEU A 370 15.79 -18.77 -1.17
N LEU A 371 14.97 -17.89 -1.75
CA LEU A 371 15.02 -17.60 -3.19
C LEU A 371 16.39 -17.04 -3.60
N ASN A 372 17.01 -16.19 -2.79
CA ASN A 372 18.34 -15.67 -3.08
C ASN A 372 19.42 -16.74 -2.98
N ALA A 373 19.33 -17.61 -1.98
CA ALA A 373 20.28 -18.71 -1.79
C ALA A 373 20.22 -19.74 -2.92
N PHE A 374 19.02 -20.10 -3.38
CA PHE A 374 18.84 -21.26 -4.26
C PHE A 374 18.47 -20.96 -5.70
N VAL A 375 17.84 -19.82 -5.99
CA VAL A 375 17.23 -19.55 -7.31
C VAL A 375 17.78 -18.29 -7.97
N LEU A 376 18.08 -17.27 -7.18
CA LEU A 376 18.47 -15.94 -7.67
C LEU A 376 19.95 -15.64 -7.45
N ALA A 377 20.78 -16.60 -7.06
CA ALA A 377 22.21 -16.40 -7.01
C ALA A 377 22.75 -16.01 -8.40
N VAL A 378 23.52 -14.92 -8.47
CA VAL A 378 24.15 -14.46 -9.72
C VAL A 378 25.64 -14.32 -9.48
N ALA A 379 26.44 -15.10 -10.20
CA ALA A 379 27.88 -14.90 -10.28
C ALA A 379 28.17 -13.98 -11.48
N LEU A 380 28.75 -12.80 -11.21
CA LEU A 380 29.20 -11.85 -12.22
C LEU A 380 30.73 -11.81 -12.20
N PRO A 381 31.38 -11.66 -13.36
CA PRO A 381 32.83 -11.71 -13.39
C PRO A 381 33.44 -10.40 -12.84
N PRO A 382 34.68 -10.42 -12.32
CA PRO A 382 35.28 -9.25 -11.64
C PRO A 382 35.31 -7.98 -12.49
N GLU A 383 35.53 -8.09 -13.80
CA GLU A 383 35.56 -6.97 -14.73
C GLU A 383 34.23 -6.21 -14.77
N HIS A 384 33.11 -6.91 -14.60
CA HIS A 384 31.78 -6.30 -14.56
C HIS A 384 31.60 -5.43 -13.31
N THR A 385 32.04 -5.94 -12.17
CA THR A 385 32.03 -5.18 -10.90
C THR A 385 32.95 -3.96 -10.97
N LEU A 386 34.14 -4.10 -11.55
CA LEU A 386 35.09 -2.99 -11.75
C LEU A 386 34.54 -1.92 -12.72
N HIS A 387 33.86 -2.35 -13.78
CA HIS A 387 33.17 -1.45 -14.70
C HIS A 387 32.12 -0.60 -13.97
N TRP A 388 31.23 -1.23 -13.19
CA TRP A 388 30.21 -0.50 -12.43
C TRP A 388 30.77 0.37 -11.30
N SER A 389 31.89 -0.03 -10.69
CA SER A 389 32.65 0.83 -9.76
C SER A 389 33.13 2.11 -10.46
N THR A 390 33.69 1.98 -11.66
CA THR A 390 34.14 3.12 -12.47
C THR A 390 32.95 3.98 -12.93
N TRP A 391 31.87 3.37 -13.39
CA TRP A 391 30.63 4.06 -13.76
C TRP A 391 30.10 4.96 -12.63
N ARG A 392 29.99 4.42 -11.42
CA ARG A 392 29.47 5.16 -10.25
C ARG A 392 30.34 6.35 -9.91
N ARG A 393 31.67 6.16 -9.83
CA ARG A 393 32.62 7.22 -9.50
C ARG A 393 32.61 8.33 -10.55
N THR A 394 32.63 7.98 -11.84
CA THR A 394 32.54 8.96 -12.94
C THR A 394 31.21 9.72 -12.89
N SER A 395 30.10 9.04 -12.62
CA SER A 395 28.78 9.67 -12.51
C SER A 395 28.67 10.61 -11.31
N GLN A 396 29.20 10.21 -10.14
CA GLN A 396 29.28 11.07 -8.95
C GLN A 396 30.14 12.32 -9.21
N ALA A 397 31.28 12.16 -9.89
CA ALA A 397 32.14 13.29 -10.28
C ALA A 397 31.42 14.26 -11.25
N ARG A 398 30.61 13.75 -12.19
CA ARG A 398 29.76 14.58 -13.05
C ARG A 398 28.68 15.32 -12.26
N ALA A 399 27.96 14.62 -11.38
CA ALA A 399 26.92 15.22 -10.53
C ALA A 399 27.49 16.32 -9.61
N ARG A 400 28.66 16.09 -9.01
CA ARG A 400 29.37 17.07 -8.17
C ARG A 400 29.72 18.34 -8.96
N ARG A 401 30.26 18.19 -10.18
CA ARG A 401 30.56 19.33 -11.08
C ARG A 401 29.31 20.13 -11.43
N SER A 402 28.23 19.46 -11.80
CA SER A 402 26.95 20.13 -12.10
C SER A 402 26.38 20.89 -10.90
N HIS A 403 26.45 20.30 -9.70
CA HIS A 403 26.04 20.99 -8.47
C HIS A 403 26.88 22.25 -8.18
N TYR A 404 28.20 22.18 -8.38
CA TYR A 404 29.06 23.36 -8.22
C TYR A 404 28.76 24.44 -9.25
N GLN A 405 28.59 24.08 -10.52
CA GLN A 405 28.23 25.03 -11.58
C GLN A 405 26.90 25.72 -11.30
N ARG A 406 25.87 24.98 -10.88
CA ARG A 406 24.59 25.57 -10.51
C ARG A 406 24.74 26.52 -9.32
N ARG A 407 25.50 26.13 -8.29
CA ARG A 407 25.72 26.99 -7.10
C ARG A 407 26.45 28.29 -7.45
N LEU A 408 27.44 28.23 -8.35
CA LEU A 408 28.16 29.41 -8.83
C LEU A 408 27.29 30.30 -9.72
N GLY A 409 26.43 29.72 -10.57
CA GLY A 409 25.49 30.48 -11.40
C GLY A 409 24.29 31.08 -10.65
N HIS A 410 24.11 30.78 -9.35
CA HIS A 410 23.18 31.49 -8.47
C HIS A 410 23.85 32.63 -7.68
N LEU A 411 25.18 32.73 -7.73
CA LEU A 411 25.99 33.77 -7.06
C LEU A 411 26.45 34.87 -8.02
N ALA A 412 26.25 34.67 -9.33
CA ALA A 412 26.38 35.67 -10.39
C ALA A 412 24.97 36.08 -10.81
#